data_AF-A0A0K2G948-F1
#
_entry.id   AF-A0A0K2G948-F1
#
_cell.length_a   1.000
_cell.length_b   1.000
_cell.length_c   1.000
_cell.angle_alpha   90.00
_cell.angle_beta   90.00
_cell.angle_gamma   90.00
#
_symmetry.space_group_name_H-M   'P 1'
#
loop_
_entity.id
_entity.type
_entity.pdbx_description
1 polymer ?
#
loop_
_entity_poly.entity_id
_entity_poly.type
_entity_poly.pdbx_seq_one_letter_code
_entity_poly.pdbx_strand_id
1 'polypeptide(L)'
;MMHGRMKSGFVSVVLLSVLCRGPALAESLSVQDRDEINRLRVAQGHSAEAVEPLIEQVNRAGEKGIPPEPLANKVKEGLAKGVDPKRIEPVLRQLTSHFEAAQDLLREAGTRGAIEGNRQRAMETMAEALARGATVDEVRELARVAQDGKQKVTQDLLAAGAKSLAVMKEGKIPSKDGAALVSEGIRQGYRPSELLDLSREVKRRGAEFQEGRANLRTLREQISRGERGDRLFREDRGGTGGGDRGGRGDSGRDRLDRPDRSGHGDRPDRVERPERLDRPDRPERPERPDRSGSGRDR
;
A
#
# COMPACT_ATOMS: atom_id res chain seq x y z
N MET A 1 -28.67 78.20 12.64
CA MET A 1 -29.06 77.70 11.30
C MET A 1 -28.86 76.20 11.27
N MET A 2 -29.98 75.50 11.10
CA MET A 2 -30.08 74.04 10.96
C MET A 2 -29.25 73.57 9.77
N HIS A 3 -28.59 72.41 9.87
CA HIS A 3 -28.42 71.46 8.76
C HIS A 3 -28.14 70.08 9.35
N GLY A 4 -29.20 69.29 9.47
CA GLY A 4 -29.08 67.84 9.66
C GLY A 4 -28.65 67.20 8.35
N ARG A 5 -27.80 66.17 8.43
CA ARG A 5 -27.57 65.24 7.32
C ARG A 5 -27.34 63.83 7.86
N MET A 6 -28.42 63.06 7.74
CA MET A 6 -28.48 61.71 7.19
C MET A 6 -27.50 60.66 7.74
N LYS A 7 -28.09 59.80 8.57
CA LYS A 7 -27.61 58.45 8.88
C LYS A 7 -27.71 57.60 7.61
N SER A 8 -26.58 57.16 7.07
CA SER A 8 -26.53 56.11 6.04
C SER A 8 -26.14 54.81 6.72
N GLY A 9 -27.14 53.97 7.01
CA GLY A 9 -26.95 52.63 7.54
C GLY A 9 -26.34 51.74 6.47
N PHE A 10 -25.10 51.29 6.69
CA PHE A 10 -24.49 50.20 5.95
C PHE A 10 -24.87 48.89 6.66
N VAL A 11 -26.00 48.30 6.27
CA VAL A 11 -26.33 46.92 6.65
C VAL A 11 -25.50 46.02 5.76
N SER A 12 -24.33 45.62 6.26
CA SER A 12 -23.50 44.61 5.60
C SER A 12 -24.15 43.24 5.86
N VAL A 13 -24.94 42.78 4.89
CA VAL A 13 -25.43 41.40 4.85
C VAL A 13 -24.23 40.52 4.51
N VAL A 14 -23.57 40.00 5.53
CA VAL A 14 -22.61 38.91 5.38
C VAL A 14 -23.44 37.66 5.04
N LEU A 15 -23.52 37.38 3.74
CA LEU A 15 -24.04 36.14 3.21
C LEU A 15 -23.07 35.03 3.65
N LEU A 16 -23.36 34.40 4.80
CA LEU A 16 -22.64 33.25 5.29
C LEU A 16 -22.94 32.09 4.32
N SER A 17 -22.09 31.93 3.31
CA SER A 17 -22.07 30.79 2.42
C SER A 17 -21.71 29.55 3.23
N VAL A 18 -22.75 28.91 3.77
CA VAL A 18 -22.70 27.53 4.24
C VAL A 18 -22.30 26.67 3.05
N LEU A 19 -21.00 26.41 2.95
CA LEU A 19 -20.48 25.32 2.14
C LEU A 19 -21.02 24.03 2.76
N CYS A 20 -22.15 23.56 2.25
CA CYS A 20 -22.56 22.18 2.36
C CYS A 20 -21.45 21.33 1.74
N ARG A 21 -20.45 20.94 2.54
CA ARG A 21 -19.61 19.78 2.26
C ARG A 21 -20.55 18.59 2.22
N GLY A 22 -20.94 18.20 1.01
CA GLY A 22 -21.75 17.00 0.79
C GLY A 22 -21.10 15.80 1.47
N PRO A 23 -21.90 14.82 1.94
CA PRO A 23 -21.34 13.57 2.44
C PRO A 23 -20.50 12.96 1.33
N ALA A 24 -19.28 12.53 1.70
CA ALA A 24 -18.42 11.75 0.81
C ALA A 24 -19.26 10.63 0.18
N LEU A 25 -19.18 10.54 -1.15
CA LEU A 25 -20.05 9.72 -2.00
C LEU A 25 -20.16 8.29 -1.43
N ALA A 26 -21.38 7.88 -1.10
CA ALA A 26 -21.72 6.48 -0.88
C ALA A 26 -21.45 5.75 -2.21
N GLU A 27 -20.35 5.01 -2.26
CA GLU A 27 -19.92 4.32 -3.47
C GLU A 27 -20.50 2.91 -3.44
N SER A 28 -21.43 2.62 -4.35
CA SER A 28 -22.02 1.30 -4.48
C SER A 28 -21.12 0.39 -5.33
N LEU A 29 -21.30 -0.93 -5.21
CA LEU A 29 -20.56 -1.89 -6.01
C LEU A 29 -20.73 -1.61 -7.51
N SER A 30 -19.61 -1.57 -8.25
CA SER A 30 -19.62 -1.27 -9.69
C SER A 30 -20.40 -2.33 -10.49
N VAL A 31 -20.99 -1.92 -11.61
CA VAL A 31 -21.68 -2.85 -12.53
C VAL A 31 -20.72 -3.93 -13.04
N GLN A 32 -19.48 -3.54 -13.35
CA GLN A 32 -18.44 -4.47 -13.80
C GLN A 32 -18.13 -5.54 -12.75
N ASP A 33 -18.02 -5.16 -11.47
CA ASP A 33 -17.77 -6.12 -10.39
C ASP A 33 -18.96 -7.04 -10.16
N ARG A 34 -20.20 -6.53 -10.28
CA ARG A 34 -21.42 -7.35 -10.19
C ARG A 34 -21.45 -8.40 -11.30
N ASP A 35 -21.15 -8.00 -12.53
CA ASP A 35 -21.12 -8.91 -13.68
C ASP A 35 -20.03 -9.97 -13.51
N GLU A 36 -18.86 -9.60 -13.01
CA GLU A 36 -17.76 -10.53 -12.75
C GLU A 36 -18.11 -11.53 -11.63
N ILE A 37 -18.70 -11.06 -10.52
CA ILE A 37 -19.20 -11.93 -9.44
C ILE A 37 -20.25 -12.90 -9.98
N ASN A 38 -21.19 -12.42 -10.81
CA ASN A 38 -22.21 -13.27 -11.43
C ASN A 38 -21.61 -14.36 -12.34
N ARG A 39 -20.60 -14.01 -13.14
CA ARG A 39 -19.89 -14.99 -13.99
C ARG A 39 -19.19 -16.05 -13.14
N LEU A 40 -18.46 -15.64 -12.10
CA LEU A 40 -17.75 -16.57 -11.21
C LEU A 40 -18.72 -17.48 -10.45
N ARG A 41 -19.83 -16.94 -9.97
CA ARG A 41 -20.90 -17.70 -9.31
C ARG A 41 -21.43 -18.82 -10.22
N VAL A 42 -21.78 -18.49 -11.47
CA VAL A 42 -22.30 -19.47 -12.44
C VAL A 42 -21.24 -20.53 -12.76
N ALA A 43 -19.98 -20.12 -12.97
CA ALA A 43 -18.88 -21.03 -13.28
C ALA A 43 -18.63 -22.08 -12.18
N GLN A 44 -18.87 -21.74 -10.92
CA GLN A 44 -18.71 -22.64 -9.77
C GLN A 44 -20.01 -23.35 -9.35
N GLY A 45 -21.12 -23.13 -10.08
CA GLY A 45 -22.40 -23.76 -9.77
C GLY A 45 -23.08 -23.25 -8.50
N HIS A 46 -22.73 -22.05 -8.03
CA HIS A 46 -23.39 -21.43 -6.88
C HIS A 46 -24.72 -20.78 -7.30
N SER A 47 -25.75 -20.88 -6.45
CA SER A 47 -27.02 -20.20 -6.70
C SER A 47 -26.91 -18.69 -6.47
N ALA A 48 -27.79 -17.91 -7.11
CA ALA A 48 -27.88 -16.47 -6.89
C ALA A 48 -28.09 -16.12 -5.41
N GLU A 49 -29.04 -16.82 -4.78
CA GLU A 49 -29.41 -16.67 -3.37
C GLU A 49 -28.24 -16.92 -2.42
N ALA A 50 -27.29 -17.79 -2.78
CA ALA A 50 -26.12 -18.06 -1.94
C ALA A 50 -25.10 -16.91 -1.94
N VAL A 51 -25.02 -16.14 -3.03
CA VAL A 51 -24.04 -15.05 -3.20
C VAL A 51 -24.62 -13.67 -2.88
N GLU A 52 -25.94 -13.50 -3.00
CA GLU A 52 -26.62 -12.23 -2.72
C GLU A 52 -26.25 -11.61 -1.36
N PRO A 53 -26.17 -12.36 -0.24
CA PRO A 53 -25.79 -11.78 1.05
C PRO A 53 -24.40 -11.13 1.05
N LEU A 54 -23.46 -11.69 0.26
CA LEU A 54 -22.12 -11.12 0.11
C LEU A 54 -22.17 -9.80 -0.65
N ILE A 55 -22.95 -9.74 -1.74
CA ILE A 55 -23.14 -8.52 -2.55
C ILE A 55 -23.80 -7.41 -1.71
N GLU A 56 -24.87 -7.74 -0.98
CA GLU A 56 -25.54 -6.82 -0.06
C GLU A 56 -24.59 -6.31 1.02
N GLN A 57 -23.71 -7.15 1.55
CA GLN A 57 -22.73 -6.73 2.54
C GLN A 57 -21.72 -5.73 1.95
N VAL A 58 -21.23 -5.97 0.72
CA VAL A 58 -20.33 -5.03 0.02
C VAL A 58 -21.03 -3.68 -0.21
N ASN A 59 -22.27 -3.68 -0.70
CA ASN A 59 -23.05 -2.45 -0.91
C ASN A 59 -23.26 -1.69 0.41
N ARG A 60 -23.68 -2.39 1.48
CA ARG A 60 -23.87 -1.79 2.81
C ARG A 60 -22.58 -1.18 3.36
N ALA A 61 -21.43 -1.79 3.11
CA ALA A 61 -20.15 -1.20 3.50
C ALA A 61 -19.83 0.06 2.67
N GLY A 62 -20.10 0.02 1.37
CA GLY A 62 -20.01 1.19 0.46
C GLY A 62 -20.84 2.39 0.92
N GLU A 63 -22.07 2.14 1.37
CA GLU A 63 -22.96 3.16 1.94
C GLU A 63 -22.41 3.81 3.22
N LYS A 64 -21.57 3.09 3.98
CA LYS A 64 -20.86 3.62 5.16
C LYS A 64 -19.55 4.36 4.80
N GLY A 65 -19.24 4.51 3.51
CA GLY A 65 -18.01 5.13 3.04
C GLY A 65 -16.77 4.24 3.20
N ILE A 66 -16.94 2.92 3.23
CA ILE A 66 -15.86 1.93 3.10
C ILE A 66 -15.68 1.65 1.61
N PRO A 67 -14.45 1.64 1.08
CA PRO A 67 -14.23 1.36 -0.34
C PRO A 67 -14.80 -0.03 -0.70
N PRO A 68 -15.74 -0.12 -1.66
CA PRO A 68 -16.37 -1.39 -2.02
C PRO A 68 -15.42 -2.29 -2.81
N GLU A 69 -14.46 -1.73 -3.54
CA GLU A 69 -13.56 -2.47 -4.43
C GLU A 69 -12.72 -3.54 -3.69
N PRO A 70 -12.03 -3.26 -2.57
CA PRO A 70 -11.32 -4.30 -1.82
C PRO A 70 -12.23 -5.44 -1.32
N LEU A 71 -13.46 -5.12 -0.93
CA LEU A 71 -14.44 -6.10 -0.47
C LEU A 71 -14.94 -6.96 -1.63
N ALA A 72 -15.25 -6.34 -2.77
CA ALA A 72 -15.64 -7.01 -4.01
C ALA A 72 -14.54 -7.94 -4.51
N ASN A 73 -13.30 -7.47 -4.55
CA ASN A 73 -12.14 -8.26 -4.92
C ASN A 73 -11.98 -9.49 -4.02
N LYS A 74 -12.33 -9.38 -2.73
CA LYS A 74 -12.29 -10.53 -1.82
C LYS A 74 -13.37 -11.57 -2.11
N VAL A 75 -14.57 -11.12 -2.45
CA VAL A 75 -15.66 -12.01 -2.90
C VAL A 75 -15.27 -12.71 -4.20
N LYS A 76 -14.77 -11.96 -5.20
CA LYS A 76 -14.27 -12.50 -6.47
C LYS A 76 -13.16 -13.52 -6.25
N GLU A 77 -12.19 -13.24 -5.39
CA GLU A 77 -11.10 -14.17 -5.06
C GLU A 77 -11.64 -15.48 -4.45
N GLY A 78 -12.59 -15.40 -3.52
CA GLY A 78 -13.20 -16.57 -2.90
C GLY A 78 -13.97 -17.44 -3.91
N LEU A 79 -14.83 -16.81 -4.72
CA LEU A 79 -15.59 -17.49 -5.77
C LEU A 79 -14.67 -18.08 -6.84
N ALA A 80 -13.63 -17.37 -7.27
CA ALA A 80 -12.68 -17.88 -8.26
C ALA A 80 -11.94 -19.14 -7.77
N LYS A 81 -11.77 -19.30 -6.45
CA LYS A 81 -11.18 -20.48 -5.81
C LYS A 81 -12.20 -21.59 -5.51
N GLY A 82 -13.47 -21.42 -5.91
CA GLY A 82 -14.55 -22.36 -5.60
C GLY A 82 -14.89 -22.44 -4.11
N VAL A 83 -14.61 -21.37 -3.35
CA VAL A 83 -14.92 -21.33 -1.92
C VAL A 83 -16.42 -21.10 -1.75
N ASP A 84 -17.07 -21.96 -0.95
CA ASP A 84 -18.49 -21.82 -0.59
C ASP A 84 -18.77 -20.40 -0.06
N PRO A 85 -19.81 -19.69 -0.57
CA PRO A 85 -20.18 -18.35 -0.12
C PRO A 85 -20.30 -18.20 1.41
N LYS A 86 -20.79 -19.23 2.11
CA LYS A 86 -20.89 -19.23 3.59
C LYS A 86 -19.53 -19.17 4.29
N ARG A 87 -18.47 -19.65 3.65
CA ARG A 87 -17.09 -19.56 4.15
C ARG A 87 -16.44 -18.22 3.79
N ILE A 88 -16.89 -17.56 2.72
CA ILE A 88 -16.45 -16.21 2.35
C ILE A 88 -17.00 -15.19 3.34
N GLU A 89 -18.25 -15.35 3.76
CA GLU A 89 -18.96 -14.41 4.62
C GLU A 89 -18.21 -13.99 5.90
N PRO A 90 -17.70 -14.89 6.77
CA PRO A 90 -16.96 -14.48 7.96
C PRO A 90 -15.68 -13.71 7.63
N VAL A 91 -14.99 -14.06 6.53
CA VAL A 91 -13.80 -13.34 6.07
C VAL A 91 -14.16 -11.92 5.61
N LEU A 92 -15.28 -11.79 4.88
CA LEU A 92 -15.78 -10.50 4.44
C LEU A 92 -16.19 -9.63 5.62
N ARG A 93 -16.90 -10.18 6.62
CA ARG A 93 -17.24 -9.47 7.87
C ARG A 93 -16.00 -9.00 8.63
N GLN A 94 -14.99 -9.84 8.76
CA GLN A 94 -13.73 -9.46 9.39
C GLN A 94 -13.03 -8.32 8.62
N LEU A 95 -12.99 -8.40 7.29
CA LEU A 95 -12.41 -7.36 6.47
C LEU A 95 -13.17 -6.03 6.61
N THR A 96 -14.50 -6.05 6.60
CA THR A 96 -15.34 -4.87 6.88
C THR A 96 -15.01 -4.27 8.25
N SER A 97 -14.86 -5.09 9.29
CA SER A 97 -14.49 -4.62 10.63
C SER A 97 -13.12 -3.93 10.67
N HIS A 98 -12.14 -4.43 9.92
CA HIS A 98 -10.84 -3.76 9.78
C HIS A 98 -10.96 -2.38 9.11
N PHE A 99 -11.81 -2.25 8.09
CA PHE A 99 -12.08 -0.96 7.45
C PHE A 99 -12.81 0.03 8.38
N GLU A 100 -13.81 -0.44 9.15
CA GLU A 100 -14.50 0.39 10.14
C GLU A 100 -13.51 0.91 11.19
N ALA A 101 -12.67 0.04 11.76
CA ALA A 101 -11.64 0.43 12.71
C ALA A 101 -10.59 1.40 12.09
N ALA A 102 -10.20 1.18 10.84
CA ALA A 102 -9.31 2.09 10.11
C ALA A 102 -9.94 3.47 9.90
N GLN A 103 -11.23 3.52 9.53
CA GLN A 103 -11.97 4.78 9.37
C GLN A 103 -12.03 5.56 10.68
N ASP A 104 -12.30 4.89 11.80
CA ASP A 104 -12.34 5.50 13.13
C ASP A 104 -10.97 6.02 13.55
N LEU A 105 -9.90 5.24 13.38
CA LEU A 105 -8.52 5.68 13.68
C LEU A 105 -8.11 6.91 12.88
N LEU A 106 -8.44 6.97 11.58
CA LEU A 106 -8.12 8.12 10.73
C LEU A 106 -8.96 9.35 11.09
N ARG A 107 -10.22 9.15 11.50
CA ARG A 107 -11.08 10.22 12.02
C ARG A 107 -10.52 10.77 13.34
N GLU A 108 -10.17 9.91 14.28
CA GLU A 108 -9.51 10.28 15.55
C GLU A 108 -8.19 11.02 15.31
N ALA A 109 -7.36 10.57 14.36
CA ALA A 109 -6.13 11.25 14.01
C ALA A 109 -6.39 12.65 13.44
N GLY A 110 -7.41 12.79 12.58
CA GLY A 110 -7.83 14.07 12.00
C GLY A 110 -8.30 15.08 13.05
N THR A 111 -9.11 14.65 14.03
CA THR A 111 -9.56 15.53 15.13
C THR A 111 -8.40 15.98 16.04
N ARG A 112 -7.32 15.21 16.08
CA ARG A 112 -6.07 15.56 16.79
C ARG A 112 -5.06 16.31 15.92
N GLY A 113 -5.48 16.83 14.75
CA GLY A 113 -4.66 17.70 13.91
C GLY A 113 -3.76 16.99 12.89
N ALA A 114 -3.94 15.69 12.66
CA ALA A 114 -3.29 15.04 11.52
C ALA A 114 -3.86 15.59 10.20
N ILE A 115 -2.98 15.85 9.24
CA ILE A 115 -3.37 16.39 7.94
C ILE A 115 -4.04 15.28 7.13
N GLU A 116 -5.24 15.56 6.62
CA GLU A 116 -5.94 14.68 5.69
C GLU A 116 -5.18 14.63 4.36
N GLY A 117 -4.84 13.41 3.93
CA GLY A 117 -4.12 13.13 2.69
C GLY A 117 -5.01 12.39 1.70
N ASN A 118 -4.48 11.38 1.03
CA ASN A 118 -5.32 10.46 0.26
C ASN A 118 -6.07 9.52 1.21
N ARG A 119 -7.24 9.96 1.66
CA ARG A 119 -8.05 9.25 2.66
C ARG A 119 -8.31 7.78 2.30
N GLN A 120 -8.62 7.49 1.03
CA GLN A 120 -8.88 6.12 0.57
C GLN A 120 -7.62 5.25 0.71
N ARG A 121 -6.48 5.73 0.19
CA ARG A 121 -5.21 5.01 0.29
C ARG A 121 -4.77 4.81 1.75
N ALA A 122 -4.93 5.83 2.59
CA ALA A 122 -4.65 5.73 4.02
C ALA A 122 -5.54 4.66 4.68
N MET A 123 -6.83 4.63 4.34
CA MET A 123 -7.80 3.67 4.88
C MET A 123 -7.46 2.24 4.49
N GLU A 124 -7.17 1.99 3.20
CA GLU A 124 -6.75 0.67 2.72
C GLU A 124 -5.44 0.22 3.38
N THR A 125 -4.46 1.11 3.48
CA THR A 125 -3.17 0.82 4.10
C THR A 125 -3.32 0.50 5.60
N MET A 126 -4.19 1.24 6.30
CA MET A 126 -4.49 1.04 7.71
C MET A 126 -5.27 -0.27 7.93
N ALA A 127 -6.28 -0.56 7.12
CA ALA A 127 -7.04 -1.79 7.19
C ALA A 127 -6.13 -3.02 6.94
N GLU A 128 -5.20 -2.92 5.98
CA GLU A 128 -4.18 -3.97 5.76
C GLU A 128 -3.28 -4.14 6.98
N ALA A 129 -2.85 -3.05 7.64
CA ALA A 129 -2.04 -3.15 8.85
C ALA A 129 -2.77 -3.90 9.97
N LEU A 130 -4.06 -3.60 10.19
CA LEU A 130 -4.90 -4.28 11.18
C LEU A 130 -5.08 -5.77 10.84
N ALA A 131 -5.33 -6.09 9.57
CA ALA A 131 -5.43 -7.48 9.11
C ALA A 131 -4.13 -8.27 9.30
N ARG A 132 -2.97 -7.58 9.30
CA ARG A 132 -1.64 -8.16 9.53
C ARG A 132 -1.21 -8.16 11.00
N GLY A 133 -2.12 -7.79 11.91
CA GLY A 133 -1.92 -7.92 13.34
C GLY A 133 -1.43 -6.66 14.06
N ALA A 134 -1.42 -5.48 13.43
CA ALA A 134 -1.39 -4.23 14.20
C ALA A 134 -2.69 -4.09 15.00
N THR A 135 -2.60 -3.63 16.25
CA THR A 135 -3.80 -3.38 17.06
C THR A 135 -4.20 -1.92 17.02
N VAL A 136 -5.48 -1.63 17.29
CA VAL A 136 -6.00 -0.26 17.37
C VAL A 136 -5.24 0.56 18.40
N ASP A 137 -4.91 -0.03 19.55
CA ASP A 137 -4.18 0.66 20.63
C ASP A 137 -2.73 0.96 20.26
N GLU A 138 -2.06 0.05 19.55
CA GLU A 138 -0.72 0.28 19.00
C GLU A 138 -0.73 1.47 18.01
N VAL A 139 -1.75 1.56 17.15
CA VAL A 139 -1.88 2.69 16.21
C VAL A 139 -2.20 4.01 16.94
N ARG A 140 -3.04 3.99 17.98
CA ARG A 140 -3.32 5.17 18.80
C ARG A 140 -2.08 5.67 19.51
N GLU A 141 -1.27 4.78 20.07
CA GLU A 141 -0.02 5.14 20.71
C GLU A 141 0.98 5.69 19.70
N LEU A 142 1.09 5.07 18.52
CA LEU A 142 1.90 5.59 17.43
C LEU A 142 1.48 7.00 17.03
N ALA A 143 0.18 7.26 16.89
CA ALA A 143 -0.36 8.58 16.57
C ALA A 143 -0.02 9.61 17.65
N ARG A 144 -0.14 9.23 18.93
CA ARG A 144 0.20 10.09 20.08
C ARG A 144 1.67 10.49 20.04
N VAL A 145 2.58 9.52 19.96
CA VAL A 145 4.03 9.77 19.98
C VAL A 145 4.50 10.54 18.74
N ALA A 146 3.86 10.32 17.59
CA ALA A 146 4.17 11.04 16.37
C ALA A 146 3.80 12.54 16.44
N GLN A 147 2.75 12.90 17.19
CA GLN A 147 2.27 14.28 17.34
C GLN A 147 3.17 15.14 18.23
N ASP A 148 3.94 14.54 19.14
CA ASP A 148 4.92 15.26 19.97
C ASP A 148 6.13 15.75 19.16
N GLY A 149 6.24 15.34 17.89
CA GLY A 149 7.30 15.75 16.97
C GLY A 149 7.09 17.14 16.36
N LYS A 150 8.17 17.73 15.85
CA LYS A 150 8.11 18.99 15.07
C LYS A 150 7.50 18.80 13.68
N GLN A 151 7.38 17.56 13.21
CA GLN A 151 6.91 17.23 11.87
C GLN A 151 5.39 17.10 11.83
N LYS A 152 4.78 17.61 10.75
CA LYS A 152 3.34 17.48 10.55
C LYS A 152 3.02 16.04 10.16
N VAL A 153 2.23 15.36 10.98
CA VAL A 153 1.78 13.99 10.73
C VAL A 153 0.62 14.01 9.74
N THR A 154 0.74 13.30 8.63
CA THR A 154 -0.37 13.07 7.70
C THR A 154 -1.04 11.73 8.00
N GLN A 155 -2.31 11.58 7.61
CA GLN A 155 -3.02 10.31 7.70
C GLN A 155 -2.32 9.18 6.93
N ASP A 156 -1.77 9.48 5.75
CA ASP A 156 -0.97 8.53 4.95
C ASP A 156 0.29 8.07 5.68
N LEU A 157 0.98 8.99 6.36
CA LEU A 157 2.17 8.66 7.14
C LEU A 157 1.84 7.78 8.35
N LEU A 158 0.73 8.08 9.03
CA LEU A 158 0.25 7.27 10.15
C LEU A 158 -0.12 5.85 9.70
N ALA A 159 -0.84 5.71 8.58
CA ALA A 159 -1.19 4.42 8.02
C ALA A 159 0.05 3.62 7.58
N ALA A 160 1.04 4.27 6.95
CA ALA A 160 2.31 3.64 6.63
C ALA A 160 3.09 3.21 7.88
N GLY A 161 3.04 4.00 8.95
CA GLY A 161 3.63 3.65 10.24
C GLY A 161 2.97 2.43 10.87
N ALA A 162 1.63 2.38 10.87
CA ALA A 162 0.88 1.21 11.35
C ALA A 162 1.23 -0.06 10.55
N LYS A 163 1.30 0.06 9.22
CA LYS A 163 1.72 -1.05 8.35
C LYS A 163 3.16 -1.47 8.61
N SER A 164 4.05 -0.51 8.84
CA SER A 164 5.46 -0.77 9.19
C SER A 164 5.57 -1.55 10.50
N LEU A 165 4.77 -1.21 11.50
CA LEU A 165 4.70 -1.95 12.75
C LEU A 165 4.23 -3.40 12.54
N ALA A 166 3.14 -3.60 11.78
CA ALA A 166 2.65 -4.95 11.45
C ALA A 166 3.71 -5.80 10.75
N VAL A 167 4.42 -5.22 9.77
CA VAL A 167 5.52 -5.90 9.05
C VAL A 167 6.67 -6.27 10.00
N MET A 168 7.05 -5.40 10.93
CA MET A 168 8.09 -5.73 11.93
C MET A 168 7.65 -6.86 12.87
N LYS A 169 6.37 -6.90 13.26
CA LYS A 169 5.81 -8.00 14.08
C LYS A 169 5.88 -9.35 13.37
N GLU A 170 5.67 -9.39 12.06
CA GLU A 170 5.89 -10.61 11.26
C GLU A 170 7.36 -11.09 11.31
N GLY A 171 8.30 -10.17 11.50
CA GLY A 171 9.72 -10.45 11.77
C GLY A 171 10.03 -10.78 13.23
N LYS A 172 8.99 -10.98 14.06
CA LYS A 172 9.06 -11.23 15.50
C LYS A 172 9.75 -10.12 16.31
N ILE A 173 9.70 -8.88 15.81
CA ILE A 173 10.12 -7.72 16.57
C ILE A 173 9.04 -7.39 17.61
N PRO A 174 9.40 -7.15 18.88
CA PRO A 174 8.44 -6.75 19.91
C PRO A 174 7.71 -5.46 19.52
N SER A 175 6.39 -5.41 19.71
CA SER A 175 5.56 -4.26 19.31
C SER A 175 6.08 -2.93 19.86
N LYS A 176 6.55 -2.91 21.12
CA LYS A 176 7.06 -1.70 21.77
C LYS A 176 8.32 -1.17 21.07
N ASP A 177 9.21 -2.06 20.65
CA ASP A 177 10.46 -1.67 19.97
C ASP A 177 10.19 -1.25 18.53
N GLY A 178 9.31 -1.98 17.83
CA GLY A 178 8.85 -1.60 16.50
C GLY A 178 8.16 -0.23 16.49
N ALA A 179 7.26 0.03 17.45
CA ALA A 179 6.59 1.31 17.59
C ALA A 179 7.60 2.43 17.87
N ALA A 180 8.57 2.21 18.76
CA ALA A 180 9.62 3.19 19.05
C ALA A 180 10.47 3.54 17.82
N LEU A 181 10.79 2.56 16.96
CA LEU A 181 11.53 2.78 15.71
C LEU A 181 10.71 3.57 14.69
N VAL A 182 9.44 3.19 14.49
CA VAL A 182 8.55 3.86 13.53
C VAL A 182 8.26 5.30 13.99
N SER A 183 7.97 5.51 15.27
CA SER A 183 7.79 6.84 15.85
C SER A 183 9.03 7.71 15.67
N GLU A 184 10.23 7.17 15.86
CA GLU A 184 11.47 7.91 15.63
C GLU A 184 11.62 8.29 14.15
N GLY A 185 11.35 7.36 13.22
CA GLY A 185 11.35 7.66 11.79
C GLY A 185 10.38 8.80 11.44
N ILE A 186 9.16 8.79 12.00
CA ILE A 186 8.18 9.87 11.80
C ILE A 186 8.71 11.21 12.34
N ARG A 187 9.27 11.23 13.56
CA ARG A 187 9.86 12.45 14.14
C ARG A 187 10.98 13.04 13.29
N GLN A 188 11.75 12.18 12.63
CA GLN A 188 12.86 12.55 11.76
C GLN A 188 12.42 12.89 10.32
N GLY A 189 11.11 12.89 10.06
CA GLY A 189 10.55 13.29 8.77
C GLY A 189 10.71 12.24 7.68
N TYR A 190 10.68 10.96 8.04
CA TYR A 190 10.63 9.87 7.07
C TYR A 190 9.35 9.96 6.25
N ARG A 191 9.46 9.66 4.96
CA ARG A 191 8.32 9.49 4.06
C ARG A 191 7.62 8.16 4.29
N PRO A 192 6.34 8.02 3.88
CA PRO A 192 5.62 6.74 3.96
C PRO A 192 6.37 5.56 3.35
N SER A 193 7.04 5.75 2.20
CA SER A 193 7.86 4.69 1.58
C SER A 193 9.08 4.31 2.40
N GLU A 194 9.76 5.28 3.00
CA GLU A 194 10.98 5.07 3.79
C GLU A 194 10.68 4.27 5.07
N LEU A 195 9.53 4.50 5.72
CA LEU A 195 9.08 3.68 6.86
C LEU A 195 8.81 2.23 6.45
N LEU A 196 8.18 2.03 5.29
CA LEU A 196 7.89 0.69 4.77
C LEU A 196 9.18 -0.05 4.37
N ASP A 197 10.16 0.64 3.81
CA ASP A 197 11.44 0.04 3.47
C ASP A 197 12.25 -0.29 4.73
N LEU A 198 12.25 0.61 5.72
CA LEU A 198 12.83 0.34 7.04
C LEU A 198 12.22 -0.90 7.69
N SER A 199 10.89 -1.01 7.74
CA SER A 199 10.23 -2.17 8.35
C SER A 199 10.49 -3.48 7.63
N ARG A 200 10.59 -3.47 6.28
CA ARG A 200 10.96 -4.67 5.50
C ARG A 200 12.39 -5.12 5.80
N GLU A 201 13.32 -4.18 5.92
CA GLU A 201 14.70 -4.52 6.26
C GLU A 201 14.82 -5.05 7.68
N VAL A 202 14.16 -4.38 8.65
CA VAL A 202 14.10 -4.84 10.04
C VAL A 202 13.46 -6.23 10.13
N LYS A 203 12.37 -6.48 9.39
CA LYS A 203 11.74 -7.80 9.30
C LYS A 203 12.71 -8.84 8.75
N ARG A 204 13.45 -8.52 7.68
CA ARG A 204 14.43 -9.44 7.06
C ARG A 204 15.52 -9.83 8.05
N ARG A 205 15.96 -8.88 8.88
CA ARG A 205 16.98 -9.08 9.92
C ARG A 205 16.39 -9.48 11.29
N GLY A 206 15.10 -9.84 11.34
CA GLY A 206 14.40 -10.15 12.59
C GLY A 206 15.14 -11.16 13.48
N ALA A 207 15.70 -12.22 12.87
CA ALA A 207 16.49 -13.23 13.58
C ALA A 207 17.76 -12.64 14.22
N GLU A 208 18.46 -11.72 13.56
CA GLU A 208 19.68 -11.10 14.08
C GLU A 208 19.39 -10.25 15.33
N PHE A 209 18.24 -9.58 15.38
CA PHE A 209 17.81 -8.84 16.57
C PHE A 209 17.44 -9.77 17.72
N GLN A 210 16.83 -10.92 17.43
CA GLN A 210 16.49 -11.92 18.46
C GLN A 210 17.73 -12.60 19.04
N GLU A 211 18.71 -12.87 18.20
CA GLU A 211 19.98 -13.48 18.56
C GLU A 211 20.98 -12.47 19.16
N GLY A 212 20.61 -11.19 19.24
CA GLY A 212 21.44 -10.11 19.79
C GLY A 212 22.64 -9.73 18.90
N ARG A 213 22.70 -10.21 17.65
CA ARG A 213 23.74 -9.84 16.67
C ARG A 213 23.53 -8.42 16.13
N ALA A 214 22.29 -7.95 16.15
CA ALA A 214 21.93 -6.58 15.83
C ALA A 214 21.14 -5.97 17.01
N ASN A 215 21.22 -4.63 17.17
CA ASN A 215 20.59 -3.94 18.30
C ASN A 215 19.59 -2.87 17.81
N LEU A 216 18.32 -3.05 18.16
CA LEU A 216 17.24 -2.10 17.81
C LEU A 216 17.46 -0.72 18.45
N ARG A 217 18.13 -0.64 19.60
CA ARG A 217 18.46 0.65 20.24
C ARG A 217 19.46 1.44 19.41
N THR A 218 20.52 0.78 18.93
CA THR A 218 21.52 1.39 18.05
C THR A 218 20.89 1.86 16.74
N LEU A 219 20.01 1.04 16.15
CA LEU A 219 19.25 1.43 14.96
C LEU A 219 18.37 2.67 15.24
N ARG A 220 17.69 2.71 16.38
CA ARG A 220 16.90 3.88 16.79
C ARG A 220 17.76 5.13 16.96
N GLU A 221 18.94 4.99 17.56
CA GLU A 221 19.90 6.09 17.72
C GLU A 221 20.38 6.62 16.36
N GLN A 222 20.72 5.74 15.42
CA GLN A 222 21.08 6.13 14.05
C GLN A 222 19.94 6.89 13.36
N ILE A 223 18.71 6.40 13.46
CA ILE A 223 17.53 7.11 12.93
C ILE A 223 17.39 8.48 13.59
N SER A 224 17.56 8.57 14.91
CA SER A 224 17.46 9.85 15.64
C SER A 224 18.53 10.89 15.24
N ARG A 225 19.65 10.43 14.68
CA ARG A 225 20.69 11.30 14.05
C ARG A 225 20.35 11.70 12.62
N GLY A 226 19.20 11.26 12.08
CA GLY A 226 18.74 11.54 10.73
C GLY A 226 19.32 10.62 9.66
N GLU A 227 19.94 9.50 10.03
CA GLU A 227 20.36 8.49 9.05
C GLU A 227 19.14 7.85 8.38
N ARG A 228 19.29 7.37 7.13
CA ARG A 228 18.21 6.79 6.31
C ARG A 228 18.64 5.42 5.76
N GLY A 229 17.67 4.61 5.31
CA GLY A 229 17.82 3.19 4.95
C GLY A 229 19.10 2.82 4.22
N ASP A 230 19.48 3.55 3.17
CA ASP A 230 20.69 3.26 2.38
C ASP A 230 22.00 3.35 3.16
N ARG A 231 22.01 4.09 4.28
CA ARG A 231 23.15 4.22 5.19
C ARG A 231 23.02 3.28 6.39
N LEU A 232 21.81 3.16 6.95
CA LEU A 232 21.51 2.33 8.13
C LEU A 232 21.93 0.87 7.98
N PHE A 233 21.87 0.34 6.75
CA PHE A 233 22.12 -1.08 6.49
C PHE A 233 23.30 -1.33 5.55
N ARG A 234 24.13 -0.31 5.29
CA ARG A 234 25.27 -0.43 4.37
C ARG A 234 26.47 -1.13 4.99
N GLU A 235 26.67 -0.94 6.29
CA GLU A 235 27.88 -1.38 7.00
C GLU A 235 28.04 -2.91 6.98
N ASP A 236 26.94 -3.66 6.93
CA ASP A 236 26.98 -5.13 6.94
C ASP A 236 27.20 -5.77 5.56
N ARG A 237 27.16 -4.99 4.47
CA ARG A 237 27.53 -5.48 3.12
C ARG A 237 28.99 -5.18 2.77
N GLY A 238 29.76 -4.64 3.70
CA GLY A 238 31.20 -4.38 3.57
C GLY A 238 32.09 -5.63 3.58
N GLY A 239 31.53 -6.82 3.32
CA GLY A 239 32.30 -8.03 3.06
C GLY A 239 33.03 -7.92 1.72
N THR A 240 34.26 -7.41 1.77
CA THR A 240 35.42 -8.00 1.09
C THR A 240 35.21 -8.50 -0.35
N GLY A 241 34.54 -7.70 -1.18
CA GLY A 241 34.48 -7.88 -2.63
C GLY A 241 35.65 -7.19 -3.31
N GLY A 242 36.86 -7.66 -3.03
CA GLY A 242 38.01 -7.36 -3.87
C GLY A 242 37.73 -7.88 -5.28
N GLY A 243 37.79 -7.00 -6.27
CA GLY A 243 37.46 -7.33 -7.64
C GLY A 243 37.81 -6.18 -8.56
N ASP A 244 39.12 -6.03 -8.80
CA ASP A 244 39.73 -5.50 -10.01
C ASP A 244 38.97 -4.40 -10.77
N ARG A 245 39.25 -3.15 -10.41
CA ARG A 245 39.37 -2.10 -11.42
C ARG A 245 40.75 -2.21 -12.04
N GLY A 246 40.92 -3.19 -12.93
CA GLY A 246 42.13 -3.39 -13.74
C GLY A 246 41.81 -3.43 -15.23
N GLY A 247 42.45 -2.55 -16.01
CA GLY A 247 42.52 -2.56 -17.49
C GLY A 247 41.35 -1.85 -18.19
N ARG A 248 41.47 -0.76 -18.95
CA ARG A 248 42.52 -0.29 -19.88
C ARG A 248 43.00 -1.36 -20.87
N GLY A 249 42.66 -1.13 -22.14
CA GLY A 249 43.04 -1.92 -23.33
C GLY A 249 41.90 -2.86 -23.73
N ASP A 250 41.49 -3.04 -24.97
CA ASP A 250 42.08 -2.70 -26.25
C ASP A 250 40.97 -2.96 -27.30
N SER A 251 40.70 -1.98 -28.14
CA SER A 251 39.82 -2.12 -29.30
C SER A 251 40.68 -2.60 -30.46
N GLY A 252 40.76 -3.92 -30.68
CA GLY A 252 41.63 -4.46 -31.72
C GLY A 252 41.30 -5.89 -32.15
N ARG A 253 40.55 -5.98 -33.27
CA ARG A 253 40.69 -6.92 -34.40
C ARG A 253 40.92 -8.42 -34.18
N ASP A 254 40.09 -9.18 -34.91
CA ASP A 254 40.42 -10.37 -35.72
C ASP A 254 41.16 -11.56 -35.10
N ARG A 255 40.45 -12.71 -35.05
CA ARG A 255 40.91 -14.11 -35.16
C ARG A 255 39.69 -15.01 -34.88
N LEU A 256 38.94 -15.49 -35.88
CA LEU A 256 39.24 -16.61 -36.77
C LEU A 256 40.20 -17.67 -36.20
N ASP A 257 39.66 -18.89 -36.12
CA ASP A 257 40.28 -20.21 -35.96
C ASP A 257 40.99 -20.55 -34.65
N ARG A 258 40.39 -21.44 -33.82
CA ARG A 258 40.98 -22.74 -33.44
C ARG A 258 40.11 -23.59 -32.46
N PRO A 259 40.39 -24.90 -32.29
CA PRO A 259 39.44 -25.97 -32.60
C PRO A 259 39.03 -26.78 -31.35
N ASP A 260 38.22 -27.80 -31.62
CA ASP A 260 37.72 -28.86 -30.74
C ASP A 260 38.60 -29.19 -29.52
N ARG A 261 37.97 -29.12 -28.34
CA ARG A 261 38.38 -29.88 -27.15
C ARG A 261 37.18 -30.58 -26.53
N SER A 262 37.10 -31.86 -26.85
CA SER A 262 36.41 -32.91 -26.12
C SER A 262 37.01 -33.10 -24.71
N GLY A 263 36.15 -33.37 -23.73
CA GLY A 263 36.51 -33.64 -22.33
C GLY A 263 35.44 -33.11 -21.36
N HIS A 264 34.27 -33.75 -21.26
CA HIS A 264 33.97 -34.83 -20.31
C HIS A 264 34.05 -34.38 -18.84
N GLY A 265 32.88 -34.26 -18.21
CA GLY A 265 32.68 -33.94 -16.81
C GLY A 265 31.18 -34.05 -16.49
N ASP A 266 30.79 -35.23 -16.00
CA ASP A 266 29.44 -35.64 -15.65
C ASP A 266 28.69 -34.58 -14.84
N ARG A 267 27.55 -34.14 -15.39
CA ARG A 267 26.63 -33.24 -14.70
C ARG A 267 25.36 -34.04 -14.36
N PRO A 268 25.01 -34.18 -13.08
CA PRO A 268 23.89 -35.01 -12.64
C PRO A 268 22.55 -34.49 -13.18
N ASP A 269 21.64 -35.45 -13.36
CA ASP A 269 20.36 -35.34 -14.06
C ASP A 269 19.54 -34.13 -13.64
N ARG A 270 19.33 -33.26 -14.63
CA ARG A 270 18.44 -32.12 -14.55
C ARG A 270 17.01 -32.64 -14.60
N VAL A 271 16.35 -32.62 -13.44
CA VAL A 271 14.91 -32.85 -13.27
C VAL A 271 14.13 -32.18 -14.40
N GLU A 272 13.33 -32.99 -15.09
CA GLU A 272 12.52 -32.61 -16.24
C GLU A 272 11.67 -31.39 -15.89
N ARG A 273 11.92 -30.32 -16.65
CA ARG A 273 11.15 -29.10 -16.59
C ARG A 273 9.79 -29.40 -17.25
N PRO A 274 8.65 -29.30 -16.53
CA PRO A 274 7.36 -29.56 -17.12
C PRO A 274 7.12 -28.68 -18.34
N GLU A 275 6.52 -29.31 -19.35
CA GLU A 275 6.26 -28.73 -20.67
C GLU A 275 5.53 -27.40 -20.55
N ARG A 276 6.04 -26.40 -21.27
CA ARG A 276 5.39 -25.10 -21.41
C ARG A 276 4.07 -25.33 -22.13
N LEU A 277 2.97 -25.21 -21.39
CA LEU A 277 1.63 -25.05 -21.96
C LEU A 277 1.66 -23.92 -23.00
N ASP A 278 1.07 -24.23 -24.15
CA ASP A 278 1.00 -23.35 -25.30
C ASP A 278 0.41 -21.99 -24.94
N ARG A 279 1.12 -20.96 -25.36
CA ARG A 279 0.75 -19.57 -25.14
C ARG A 279 -0.45 -19.28 -26.05
N PRO A 280 -1.62 -18.92 -25.51
CA PRO A 280 -2.79 -18.63 -26.33
C PRO A 280 -2.49 -17.44 -27.26
N ASP A 281 -3.02 -17.56 -28.49
CA ASP A 281 -2.83 -16.59 -29.56
C ASP A 281 -3.26 -15.19 -29.12
N ARG A 282 -2.38 -14.23 -29.44
CA ARG A 282 -2.58 -12.83 -29.13
C ARG A 282 -3.71 -12.30 -30.02
N PRO A 283 -4.81 -11.76 -29.46
CA PRO A 283 -5.88 -11.19 -30.27
C PRO A 283 -5.36 -10.04 -31.14
N GLU A 284 -5.83 -10.02 -32.38
CA GLU A 284 -5.45 -9.03 -33.38
C GLU A 284 -5.78 -7.62 -32.91
N ARG A 285 -4.80 -6.74 -33.08
CA ARG A 285 -4.91 -5.33 -32.71
C ARG A 285 -5.81 -4.64 -33.74
N PRO A 286 -6.91 -3.98 -33.32
CA PRO A 286 -7.75 -3.23 -34.25
C PRO A 286 -6.94 -2.17 -34.99
N GLU A 287 -7.12 -2.14 -36.32
CA GLU A 287 -6.51 -1.15 -37.20
C GLU A 287 -6.92 0.25 -36.78
N ARG A 288 -5.93 1.14 -36.64
CA ARG A 288 -6.17 2.56 -36.38
C ARG A 288 -6.72 3.19 -37.66
N PRO A 289 -7.87 3.87 -37.62
CA PRO A 289 -8.34 4.67 -38.75
C PRO A 289 -7.34 5.79 -39.01
N ASP A 290 -6.86 5.88 -40.26
CA ASP A 290 -6.01 6.95 -40.73
C ASP A 290 -6.73 8.30 -40.60
N ARG A 291 -6.16 9.21 -39.82
CA ARG A 291 -6.58 10.61 -39.80
C ARG A 291 -6.00 11.33 -41.01
N SER A 292 -6.68 11.19 -42.15
CA SER A 292 -6.63 12.14 -43.25
C SER A 292 -7.44 13.38 -42.85
N GLY A 293 -6.74 14.39 -42.35
CA GLY A 293 -7.31 15.65 -41.88
C GLY A 293 -6.47 16.85 -42.32
N SER A 294 -6.29 16.94 -43.63
CA SER A 294 -5.89 18.14 -44.37
C SER A 294 -6.88 19.27 -44.07
N GLY A 295 -6.38 20.36 -43.49
CA GLY A 295 -7.14 21.57 -43.23
C GLY A 295 -6.23 22.79 -43.14
N ARG A 296 -5.51 23.06 -44.24
CA ARG A 296 -5.09 24.43 -44.57
C ARG A 296 -6.32 25.12 -45.12
N ASP A 297 -6.79 26.16 -44.46
CA ASP A 297 -7.38 27.31 -45.16
C ASP A 297 -7.33 28.55 -44.25
N ARG A 298 -6.59 29.53 -44.78
CA ARG A 298 -6.68 31.00 -44.61
C ARG A 298 -6.46 31.63 -43.23
#